data_AF-A0A2Z6SF33-F1
#
_entry.id   AF-A0A2Z6SF33-F1
#
_cell.length_a   1.000
_cell.length_b   1.000
_cell.length_c   1.000
_cell.angle_alpha   90.00
_cell.angle_beta   90.00
_cell.angle_gamma   90.00
#
_symmetry.space_group_name_H-M   'P 1'
#
loop_
_entity.id
_entity.type
_entity.pdbx_description
1 polymer ?
#
loop_
_entity_poly.entity_id
_entity_poly.type
_entity_poly.pdbx_seq_one_letter_code
_entity_poly.pdbx_strand_id
1 'polypeptide(L)'
;MRKMCLSRKALEEKSKKDEWFSSLQYLNANINDLLISNSFLDSASEFCCMNDPAINALGWKVDKPSDFAIKGNSKHITEALEWFTDVPISIRDKDDKIVTATGNFTCIDNGELESMLCLGMTWI
;
A
#
# COMPACT_ATOMS: atom_id res chain seq x y z
N MET A 1 1.07 1.34 24.69
CA MET A 1 2.30 1.82 24.02
C MET A 1 1.88 2.65 22.82
N ARG A 2 2.31 3.92 22.71
CA ARG A 2 2.11 4.69 21.46
C ARG A 2 3.11 4.15 20.44
N LYS A 3 2.66 3.37 19.45
CA LYS A 3 3.47 3.04 18.27
C LYS A 3 3.75 4.37 17.56
N MET A 4 5.02 4.76 17.45
CA MET A 4 5.40 5.98 16.74
C MET A 4 5.26 5.72 15.24
N CYS A 5 4.33 6.43 14.61
CA CYS A 5 4.15 6.41 13.17
C CYS A 5 5.30 7.17 12.50
N LEU A 6 5.84 6.61 11.42
CA LEU A 6 6.99 7.20 10.72
C LEU A 6 6.51 8.04 9.55
N SER A 7 6.72 9.35 9.65
CA SER A 7 6.54 10.26 8.50
C SER A 7 7.39 9.83 7.30
N ARG A 8 7.02 10.27 6.10
CA ARG A 8 7.80 10.03 4.86
C ARG A 8 9.31 10.29 4.99
N LYS A 9 9.71 11.34 5.71
CA LYS A 9 11.14 11.63 6.00
C LYS A 9 11.81 10.51 6.80
N ALA A 10 11.09 9.92 7.73
CA ALA A 10 11.59 8.82 8.55
C ALA A 10 11.62 7.49 7.78
N LEU A 11 10.71 7.29 6.81
CA LEU A 11 10.79 6.19 5.83
C LEU A 11 11.98 6.35 4.89
N GLU A 12 12.24 7.57 4.39
CA GLU A 12 13.43 7.90 3.58
C GLU A 12 14.75 7.76 4.35
N GLU A 13 14.76 7.98 5.67
CA GLU A 13 15.92 7.66 6.51
C GLU A 13 16.10 6.16 6.73
N LYS A 14 14.99 5.40 6.86
CA LYS A 14 15.02 3.94 6.94
C LYS A 14 15.52 3.30 5.65
N SER A 15 15.19 3.85 4.48
CA SER A 15 15.65 3.32 3.18
C SER A 15 17.17 3.30 3.05
N LYS A 16 17.88 4.20 3.72
CA LYS A 16 19.36 4.22 3.75
C LYS A 16 19.99 3.00 4.43
N LYS A 17 19.20 2.20 5.17
CA LYS A 17 19.67 1.04 5.94
C LYS A 17 18.99 -0.27 5.54
N ASP A 18 18.00 -0.21 4.66
CA ASP A 18 17.13 -1.32 4.31
C ASP A 18 17.02 -1.43 2.79
N GLU A 19 17.69 -2.43 2.23
CA GLU A 19 17.79 -2.62 0.78
C GLU A 19 16.42 -2.67 0.10
N TRP A 20 15.41 -3.27 0.74
CA TRP A 20 14.05 -3.29 0.20
C TRP A 20 13.42 -1.90 0.14
N PHE A 21 13.48 -1.12 1.22
CA PHE A 21 12.98 0.27 1.19
C PHE A 21 13.74 1.13 0.19
N SER A 22 15.01 0.81 -0.09
CA SER A 22 15.82 1.52 -1.09
C SER A 22 15.44 1.20 -2.54
N SER A 23 14.83 0.03 -2.79
CA SER A 23 14.36 -0.35 -4.13
C SER A 23 12.98 0.19 -4.48
N LEU A 24 12.20 0.65 -3.49
CA LEU A 24 10.83 1.14 -3.71
C LEU A 24 10.83 2.48 -4.46
N GLN A 25 9.95 2.59 -5.46
CA GLN A 25 9.69 3.86 -6.14
C GLN A 25 8.47 4.53 -5.51
N TYR A 26 8.70 5.60 -4.74
CA TYR A 26 7.62 6.32 -4.06
C TYR A 26 6.87 7.24 -5.02
N LEU A 27 5.55 7.28 -4.86
CA LEU A 27 4.66 8.22 -5.52
C LEU A 27 3.68 8.83 -4.52
N ASN A 28 3.13 9.98 -4.87
CA ASN A 28 1.92 10.46 -4.21
C ASN A 28 0.74 9.91 -5.03
N ALA A 29 -0.07 9.06 -4.43
CA ALA A 29 -1.30 8.59 -5.05
C ALA A 29 -2.49 9.29 -4.39
N ASN A 30 -3.51 9.57 -5.18
CA ASN A 30 -4.84 9.88 -4.67
C ASN A 30 -5.79 8.83 -5.22
N ILE A 31 -6.55 8.16 -4.33
CA ILE A 31 -7.57 7.18 -4.69
C ILE A 31 -8.91 7.66 -4.15
N ASN A 32 -9.89 7.87 -5.03
CA ASN A 32 -11.23 8.36 -4.65
C ASN A 32 -11.17 9.59 -3.72
N ASP A 33 -10.35 10.56 -4.09
CA ASP A 33 -10.07 11.80 -3.33
C ASP A 33 -9.26 11.61 -2.03
N LEU A 34 -8.96 10.38 -1.62
CA LEU A 34 -8.06 10.09 -0.50
C LEU A 34 -6.59 10.21 -0.94
N LEU A 35 -5.90 11.22 -0.43
CA LEU A 35 -4.45 11.36 -0.61
C LEU A 35 -3.70 10.34 0.24
N ILE A 36 -2.94 9.45 -0.41
CA ILE A 36 -2.08 8.45 0.23
C ILE A 36 -0.63 8.83 -0.04
N SER A 37 0.00 9.49 0.94
CA SER A 37 1.38 10.00 0.82
C SER A 37 2.45 8.93 0.96
N ASN A 38 2.11 7.78 1.54
CA ASN A 38 2.98 6.61 1.63
C ASN A 38 2.59 5.58 0.56
N SER A 39 2.68 6.01 -0.70
CA SER A 39 2.42 5.14 -1.85
C SER A 39 3.71 4.79 -2.57
N PHE A 40 3.86 3.56 -3.02
CA PHE A 40 5.05 3.12 -3.74
C PHE A 40 4.78 1.97 -4.71
N LEU A 41 5.66 1.83 -5.70
CA LEU A 41 5.74 0.68 -6.59
C LEU A 41 6.71 -0.35 -6.01
N ASP A 42 6.27 -1.61 -5.93
CA ASP A 42 7.11 -2.76 -5.60
C ASP A 42 7.00 -3.81 -6.72
N SER A 43 7.95 -3.79 -7.65
CA SER A 43 7.99 -4.75 -8.77
C SER A 43 8.25 -6.18 -8.33
N ALA A 44 8.71 -6.41 -7.09
CA ALA A 44 8.87 -7.74 -6.54
C ALA A 44 7.59 -8.24 -5.84
N SER A 45 6.59 -7.37 -5.62
CA SER A 45 5.31 -7.77 -5.05
C SER A 45 4.38 -8.32 -6.12
N GLU A 46 3.88 -9.54 -5.93
CA GLU A 46 2.91 -10.17 -6.84
C GLU A 46 1.53 -9.51 -6.79
N PHE A 47 1.20 -8.83 -5.69
CA PHE A 47 -0.12 -8.25 -5.44
C PHE A 47 -0.01 -6.79 -5.01
N CYS A 48 -1.09 -6.04 -5.19
CA CYS A 48 -1.23 -4.73 -4.56
C CYS A 48 -1.72 -4.88 -3.13
N CYS A 49 -1.26 -4.00 -2.24
CA CYS A 49 -1.72 -3.99 -0.86
C CYS A 49 -1.97 -2.59 -0.31
N MET A 50 -2.88 -2.54 0.64
CA MET A 50 -3.21 -1.36 1.43
C MET A 50 -3.26 -1.75 2.90
N ASN A 51 -3.00 -0.82 3.80
CA ASN A 51 -3.17 -1.08 5.22
C ASN A 51 -4.56 -0.71 5.74
N ASP A 52 -4.90 -1.18 6.94
CA ASP A 52 -6.19 -0.94 7.59
C ASP A 52 -6.61 0.55 7.60
N PRO A 53 -5.74 1.53 7.93
CA PRO A 53 -6.12 2.94 7.85
C PRO A 53 -6.59 3.38 6.45
N ALA A 54 -5.94 2.91 5.38
CA ALA A 54 -6.33 3.25 4.00
C ALA A 54 -7.68 2.64 3.63
N ILE A 55 -7.87 1.35 3.90
CA ILE A 55 -9.12 0.62 3.60
C ILE A 55 -10.29 1.25 4.36
N ASN A 56 -10.12 1.54 5.65
CA ASN A 56 -11.14 2.17 6.48
C ASN A 56 -11.50 3.58 5.98
N ALA A 57 -10.51 4.37 5.57
CA ALA A 57 -10.75 5.71 5.03
C ALA A 57 -11.48 5.69 3.67
N LEU A 58 -11.21 4.68 2.85
CA LEU A 58 -11.90 4.47 1.58
C LEU A 58 -13.31 3.87 1.74
N GLY A 59 -13.63 3.35 2.93
CA GLY A 59 -14.90 2.68 3.21
C GLY A 59 -15.13 1.44 2.36
N TRP A 60 -14.05 0.79 1.90
CA TRP A 60 -14.16 -0.44 1.12
C TRP A 60 -14.71 -1.56 1.98
N LYS A 61 -15.63 -2.33 1.41
CA LYS A 61 -16.20 -3.48 2.08
C LYS A 61 -15.41 -4.72 1.72
N VAL A 62 -15.12 -5.53 2.73
CA VAL A 62 -14.45 -6.81 2.59
C VAL A 62 -15.22 -7.70 1.64
N ASP A 63 -14.55 -8.24 0.62
CA ASP A 63 -15.16 -9.27 -0.21
C ASP A 63 -15.03 -10.63 0.46
N LYS A 64 -13.80 -10.99 0.87
CA LYS A 64 -13.50 -12.25 1.57
C LYS A 64 -12.25 -12.11 2.45
N PRO A 65 -12.07 -12.97 3.47
CA PRO A 65 -10.80 -13.06 4.18
C PRO A 65 -9.68 -13.49 3.23
N SER A 66 -8.47 -12.99 3.47
CA SER A 66 -7.28 -13.40 2.71
C SER A 66 -6.82 -14.79 3.15
N ASP A 67 -6.56 -15.68 2.20
CA ASP A 67 -5.91 -16.99 2.39
C ASP A 67 -4.43 -16.98 1.99
N PHE A 68 -3.88 -15.82 1.63
CA PHE A 68 -2.50 -15.67 1.20
C PHE A 68 -1.54 -15.75 2.37
N ALA A 69 -0.53 -16.62 2.25
CA ALA A 69 0.65 -16.58 3.10
C ALA A 69 1.62 -15.51 2.58
N ILE A 70 1.94 -14.51 3.40
CA ILE A 70 2.95 -13.51 3.05
C ILE A 70 4.34 -14.15 3.15
N LYS A 71 5.00 -14.32 2.02
CA LYS A 71 6.38 -14.82 1.92
C LYS A 71 7.23 -13.77 1.20
N GLY A 72 8.00 -12.99 1.94
CA GLY A 72 8.76 -11.86 1.42
C GLY A 72 9.53 -11.16 2.55
N ASN A 73 10.00 -9.92 2.34
CA ASN A 73 10.72 -9.14 3.37
C ASN A 73 9.76 -8.63 4.48
N SER A 74 9.11 -9.59 5.12
CA SER A 74 7.94 -9.56 6.01
C SER A 74 8.14 -8.87 7.36
N LYS A 75 9.29 -8.23 7.59
CA LYS A 75 9.51 -7.46 8.83
C LYS A 75 8.58 -6.25 8.96
N HIS A 76 7.99 -5.79 7.85
CA HIS A 76 7.10 -4.61 7.80
C HIS A 76 5.65 -4.97 7.51
N ILE A 77 5.36 -6.22 7.14
CA ILE A 77 4.01 -6.68 6.79
C ILE A 77 3.79 -8.00 7.51
N THR A 78 2.95 -7.97 8.55
CA THR A 78 2.82 -9.07 9.50
C THR A 78 1.84 -10.13 9.00
N GLU A 79 0.73 -9.68 8.40
CA GLU A 79 -0.34 -10.55 7.91
C GLU A 79 -1.14 -9.87 6.79
N ALA A 80 -1.73 -10.70 5.93
CA ALA A 80 -2.74 -10.28 4.97
C ALA A 80 -4.10 -10.64 5.57
N LEU A 81 -4.93 -9.65 5.82
CA LEU A 81 -6.20 -9.80 6.54
C LEU A 81 -7.35 -10.12 5.60
N GLU A 82 -7.47 -9.32 4.55
CA GLU A 82 -8.68 -9.24 3.74
C GLU A 82 -8.32 -9.13 2.26
N TRP A 83 -9.25 -9.53 1.41
CA TRP A 83 -9.09 -9.47 -0.03
C TRP A 83 -10.23 -8.68 -0.66
N PHE A 84 -9.86 -7.82 -1.60
CA PHE A 84 -10.76 -7.00 -2.40
C PHE A 84 -10.48 -7.30 -3.86
N THR A 85 -11.49 -7.75 -4.58
CA THR A 85 -11.44 -8.09 -6.01
C THR A 85 -12.07 -7.02 -6.86
N ASP A 86 -11.53 -6.86 -8.06
CA ASP A 86 -12.13 -6.05 -9.12
C ASP A 86 -12.52 -4.64 -8.65
N VAL A 87 -11.70 -4.05 -7.79
CA VAL A 87 -11.97 -2.72 -7.23
C VAL A 87 -11.62 -1.66 -8.27
N PRO A 88 -12.58 -0.83 -8.71
CA PRO A 88 -12.28 0.29 -9.56
C PRO A 88 -11.54 1.35 -8.74
N ILE A 89 -10.36 1.74 -9.22
CA ILE A 89 -9.58 2.83 -8.65
C ILE A 89 -9.28 3.87 -9.72
N SER A 90 -9.21 5.12 -9.29
CA SER A 90 -8.65 6.21 -10.07
C SER A 90 -7.44 6.70 -9.31
N ILE A 91 -6.25 6.61 -9.91
CA ILE A 91 -5.02 7.13 -9.35
C ILE A 91 -4.67 8.42 -10.08
N ARG A 92 -4.57 9.51 -9.31
CA ARG A 92 -4.00 10.76 -9.81
C ARG A 92 -2.50 10.77 -9.51
N ASP A 93 -1.69 10.92 -10.55
CA ASP A 93 -0.23 11.02 -10.42
C ASP A 93 0.22 12.46 -10.14
N LYS A 94 1.54 12.65 -10.04
CA LYS A 94 2.17 13.96 -9.79
C LYS A 94 1.99 14.97 -10.93
N ASP A 95 1.71 14.52 -12.15
CA ASP A 95 1.48 15.35 -13.33
C ASP A 95 -0.01 15.67 -13.52
N ASP A 96 -0.83 15.39 -12.48
CA ASP A 96 -2.28 15.52 -12.47
C ASP A 96 -2.99 14.59 -13.49
N LYS A 97 -2.28 13.59 -14.02
CA LYS A 97 -2.87 12.60 -14.91
C LYS A 97 -3.66 11.60 -14.08
N ILE A 98 -4.87 11.33 -14.52
CA ILE A 98 -5.74 10.33 -13.90
C ILE A 98 -5.62 9.05 -14.71
N VAL A 99 -5.21 7.97 -14.03
CA VAL A 99 -5.26 6.62 -14.56
C VAL A 99 -6.36 5.87 -13.83
N THR A 100 -7.34 5.37 -14.57
CA THR A 100 -8.41 4.53 -14.03
C THR A 100 -8.14 3.08 -14.39
N ALA A 101 -8.25 2.19 -13.42
CA ALA A 101 -8.13 0.77 -13.65
C ALA A 101 -8.86 -0.02 -12.57
N THR A 102 -8.91 -1.32 -12.78
CA THR A 102 -9.56 -2.25 -11.89
C THR A 102 -8.51 -3.24 -11.43
N GLY A 103 -8.43 -3.50 -10.12
CA GLY A 103 -7.53 -4.54 -9.66
C GLY A 103 -7.81 -5.00 -8.26
N ASN A 104 -6.98 -5.97 -7.87
CA ASN A 104 -7.16 -6.71 -6.64
C ASN A 104 -6.19 -6.20 -5.58
N PHE A 105 -6.69 -6.08 -4.35
CA PHE A 105 -5.95 -5.56 -3.22
C PHE A 105 -6.05 -6.53 -2.05
N THR A 106 -4.93 -6.74 -1.37
CA THR A 106 -4.89 -7.38 -0.06
C THR A 106 -4.80 -6.29 1.02
N CYS A 107 -5.64 -6.37 2.06
CA CYS A 107 -5.43 -5.57 3.27
C CYS A 107 -4.32 -6.20 4.10
N ILE A 108 -3.41 -5.38 4.63
CA ILE A 108 -2.31 -5.81 5.47
C ILE A 108 -2.24 -5.08 6.81
N ASP A 109 -1.83 -5.79 7.85
CA ASP A 109 -1.38 -5.16 9.10
C ASP A 109 0.13 -4.90 9.06
N ASN A 110 0.48 -3.62 8.94
CA ASN A 110 1.85 -3.11 9.07
C ASN A 110 2.09 -2.39 10.41
N GLY A 111 1.07 -2.29 11.28
CA GLY A 111 1.12 -1.60 12.56
C GLY A 111 1.27 -0.07 12.48
N GLU A 112 1.15 0.51 11.29
CA GLU A 112 1.25 1.95 11.05
C GLU A 112 -0.16 2.59 11.07
N LEU A 113 -0.22 3.87 11.47
CA LEU A 113 -1.48 4.64 11.51
C LEU A 113 -1.72 5.45 10.23
N GLU A 114 -0.67 5.72 9.46
CA GLU A 114 -0.76 6.43 8.18
C GLU A 114 -1.21 5.47 7.06
N SER A 115 -2.11 5.92 6.20
CA SER A 115 -2.54 5.17 5.01
C SER A 115 -1.34 4.86 4.11
N MET A 116 -1.26 3.61 3.67
CA MET A 116 -0.21 3.11 2.79
C MET A 116 -0.80 2.41 1.57
N LEU A 117 -0.15 2.57 0.42
CA LEU A 117 -0.47 1.86 -0.82
C LEU A 117 0.80 1.28 -1.43
N CYS A 118 0.79 -0.02 -1.68
CA CYS A 118 1.79 -0.70 -2.52
C CYS A 118 1.11 -1.13 -3.82
N LEU A 119 1.68 -0.70 -4.94
CA LEU A 119 1.31 -1.23 -6.26
C LEU A 119 2.33 -2.28 -6.67
N GLY A 120 1.87 -3.52 -6.79
CA GLY A 120 2.68 -4.65 -7.19
C GLY A 120 2.86 -4.75 -8.71
N MET A 121 3.53 -5.82 -9.14
CA MET A 121 3.87 -6.11 -10.54
C MET A 121 2.66 -6.12 -11.48
N THR A 122 1.45 -6.41 -11.00
CA THR A 122 0.23 -6.35 -11.84
C THR A 122 -0.05 -4.95 -12.40
N TRP A 123 0.62 -3.91 -11.87
CA TRP A 123 0.39 -2.51 -12.20
C TRP A 123 1.61 -1.78 -12.76
N ILE A 124 2.73 -2.48 -12.99
CA ILE A 124 4.02 -1.95 -13.49
C ILE A 124 4.28 -2.52 -14.88
#